data_AF-A0A376FNR1-F1
#
_entry.id   AF-A0A376FNR1-F1
#
_cell.length_a   1.000
_cell.length_b   1.000
_cell.length_c   1.000
_cell.angle_alpha   90.00
_cell.angle_beta   90.00
_cell.angle_gamma   90.00
#
_symmetry.space_group_name_H-M   'P 1'
#
loop_
_entity.id
_entity.type
_entity.pdbx_description
1 polymer ?
#
loop_
_entity_poly.entity_id
_entity_poly.type
_entity_poly.pdbx_seq_one_letter_code
_entity_poly.pdbx_strand_id
1 'polypeptide(L)'
;MSVSFRIAAPAAPVTIELIPGYFQITAVPKLAVYDPTVQFEFWFSEKRIADIRQVETTARYLGTALYWIAASINIKPGHDYYFYVRSVNTVGKSAFVEAVGRASDDAEGYLSFYKGLINKTHLGKELWTQIDNGQLAPDLTEIRTSITNVSNEITQTVNKKLENQSAAIQQIQKVQVDTNNNLNSMWAVKLQQMKDGRLYIAGIGAGIENTPAGMQSQVLLAADRIAMINPANGNTKPMFVGQGDQIFMNDVFLKRLTAPTITSGGNPPAFSLTPGGRLTAKNADISGNVNANSGTLNNVTINKNCRVLGKLSANQIEGDLVKTVGKPFPRDSRAPERWPSGTITVRVYDDQPFDRQIVIPAVAFRGAKHERKNNNIYSSCRLIVKKNGAEIYNRTTLDNTLIYTGVIDMPAGHGHMTLEFSVSAWLVNGWYPTASISDLLVVVMKKATAGITIS
;
A
#
# COMPACT_ATOMS: atom_id res chain seq x y z
N MET A 1 124.52 82.71 7.63
CA MET A 1 123.61 81.56 7.60
C MET A 1 123.52 81.08 6.15
N SER A 2 124.23 80.01 5.81
CA SER A 2 124.08 79.35 4.51
C SER A 2 122.87 78.42 4.61
N VAL A 3 121.89 78.61 3.72
CA VAL A 3 120.75 77.70 3.55
C VAL A 3 121.18 76.69 2.50
N SER A 4 121.41 75.44 2.90
CA SER A 4 121.65 74.34 1.96
C SER A 4 120.33 73.94 1.31
N PHE A 5 120.15 74.29 0.03
CA PHE A 5 119.08 73.74 -0.81
C PHE A 5 119.58 72.42 -1.43
N ARG A 6 119.03 71.29 -0.95
CA ARG A 6 119.24 69.98 -1.58
C ARG A 6 118.19 69.79 -2.68
N ILE A 7 118.63 69.93 -3.93
CA ILE A 7 117.88 69.45 -5.10
C ILE A 7 118.12 67.93 -5.16
N ALA A 8 117.14 67.15 -4.70
CA ALA A 8 117.26 65.70 -4.60
C ALA A 8 116.15 65.02 -5.40
N ALA A 9 116.41 63.78 -5.82
CA ALA A 9 115.36 62.90 -6.33
C ALA A 9 114.23 62.80 -5.29
N PRO A 10 112.96 62.68 -5.72
CA PRO A 10 111.84 62.66 -4.82
C PRO A 10 111.87 61.40 -3.94
N ALA A 11 111.30 61.51 -2.74
CA ALA A 11 111.09 60.35 -1.89
C ALA A 11 110.11 59.38 -2.54
N ALA A 12 110.28 58.08 -2.32
CA ALA A 12 109.32 57.09 -2.78
C ALA A 12 107.97 57.24 -2.03
N PRO A 13 106.85 56.82 -2.65
CA PRO A 13 105.57 56.72 -1.94
C PRO A 13 105.75 55.90 -0.65
N VAL A 14 105.18 56.36 0.46
CA VAL A 14 105.22 55.59 1.72
C VAL A 14 104.22 54.45 1.69
N THR A 15 103.07 54.71 1.08
CA THR A 15 101.98 53.73 0.92
C THR A 15 101.26 53.98 -0.40
N ILE A 16 100.67 52.94 -0.96
CA ILE A 16 99.73 53.05 -2.08
C ILE A 16 98.39 52.54 -1.57
N GLU A 17 97.40 53.41 -1.51
CA GLU A 17 96.02 53.03 -1.18
C GLU A 17 95.38 52.42 -2.43
N LEU A 18 94.77 51.24 -2.27
CA LEU A 18 94.11 50.51 -3.34
C LEU A 18 92.63 50.42 -3.03
N ILE A 19 91.79 50.94 -3.92
CA ILE A 19 90.33 50.94 -3.80
C ILE A 19 89.76 49.91 -4.78
N PRO A 20 89.16 48.80 -4.28
CA PRO A 20 88.54 47.79 -5.11
C PRO A 20 87.28 48.30 -5.80
N GLY A 21 87.12 48.01 -7.09
CA GLY A 21 85.88 48.19 -7.83
C GLY A 21 85.51 46.94 -8.62
N TYR A 22 84.34 46.94 -9.27
CA TYR A 22 83.92 45.83 -10.13
C TYR A 22 84.75 45.83 -11.43
N PHE A 23 85.57 44.80 -11.63
CA PHE A 23 86.51 44.66 -12.76
C PHE A 23 87.56 45.78 -12.87
N GLN A 24 87.80 46.49 -11.77
CA GLN A 24 88.75 47.58 -11.72
C GLN A 24 89.37 47.76 -10.32
N ILE A 25 90.57 48.35 -10.26
CA ILE A 25 91.25 48.71 -9.02
C ILE A 25 91.84 50.11 -9.20
N THR A 26 91.57 51.00 -8.25
CA THR A 26 92.13 52.35 -8.24
C THR A 26 93.33 52.42 -7.30
N ALA A 27 94.47 52.90 -7.79
CA ALA A 27 95.69 53.08 -7.01
C ALA A 27 95.99 54.56 -6.74
N VAL A 28 96.15 54.90 -5.46
CA VAL A 28 96.38 56.26 -4.96
C VAL A 28 97.64 56.28 -4.07
N PRO A 29 98.79 56.74 -4.58
CA PRO A 29 100.04 56.83 -3.82
C PRO A 29 100.00 57.95 -2.79
N LYS A 30 100.67 57.76 -1.64
CA LYS A 30 100.79 58.77 -0.57
C LYS A 30 102.24 58.99 -0.20
N LEU A 31 102.64 60.26 -0.06
CA LEU A 31 103.98 60.67 0.41
C LEU A 31 104.00 60.91 1.92
N ALA A 32 105.17 60.79 2.55
CA ALA A 32 105.38 61.11 3.97
C ALA A 32 105.11 62.59 4.27
N VAL A 33 105.55 63.45 3.35
CA VAL A 33 105.37 64.89 3.36
C VAL A 33 104.83 65.26 1.99
N TYR A 34 103.75 66.03 1.96
CA TYR A 34 103.16 66.48 0.71
C TYR A 34 104.16 67.35 -0.07
N ASP A 35 104.42 66.98 -1.32
CA ASP A 35 105.20 67.76 -2.26
C ASP A 35 104.39 67.94 -3.56
N PRO A 36 103.93 69.16 -3.89
CA PRO A 36 103.11 69.41 -5.07
C PRO A 36 103.89 69.29 -6.39
N THR A 37 105.22 69.20 -6.35
CA THR A 37 106.07 69.06 -7.54
C THR A 37 106.28 67.60 -7.96
N VAL A 38 105.79 66.65 -7.17
CA VAL A 38 105.93 65.21 -7.40
C VAL A 38 104.71 64.67 -8.13
N GLN A 39 104.96 63.94 -9.22
CA GLN A 39 103.97 63.06 -9.84
C GLN A 39 104.34 61.60 -9.63
N PHE A 40 103.44 60.68 -9.97
CA PHE A 40 103.67 59.25 -9.85
C PHE A 40 103.56 58.57 -11.19
N GLU A 41 104.55 57.73 -11.50
CA GLU A 41 104.47 56.82 -12.64
C GLU A 41 103.92 55.47 -12.14
N PHE A 42 102.94 54.92 -12.86
CA PHE A 42 102.22 53.70 -12.49
C PHE A 42 102.50 52.55 -13.46
N TRP A 43 102.74 51.37 -12.90
CA TRP A 43 102.82 50.11 -13.63
C TRP A 43 101.90 49.07 -13.00
N PHE A 44 101.37 48.20 -13.85
CA PHE A 44 100.42 47.15 -13.48
C PHE A 44 100.89 45.79 -13.99
N SER A 45 100.79 44.77 -13.14
CA SER A 45 101.04 43.38 -13.51
C SER A 45 100.00 42.45 -12.89
N GLU A 46 99.59 41.43 -13.63
CA GLU A 46 98.73 40.35 -13.13
C GLU A 46 99.51 39.33 -12.29
N LYS A 47 100.85 39.35 -12.36
CA LYS A 47 101.73 38.48 -11.57
C LYS A 47 102.79 39.31 -10.86
N ARG A 48 103.16 38.88 -9.66
CA ARG A 48 104.23 39.52 -8.90
C ARG A 48 105.55 39.46 -9.67
N ILE A 49 106.25 40.57 -9.72
CA ILE A 49 107.61 40.68 -10.26
C ILE A 49 108.57 40.59 -9.09
N ALA A 50 109.37 39.53 -9.03
CA ALA A 50 110.27 39.27 -7.90
C ALA A 50 111.47 40.24 -7.84
N ASP A 51 112.00 40.66 -8.99
CA ASP A 51 113.06 41.66 -9.08
C ASP A 51 112.49 43.01 -9.54
N ILE A 52 112.48 43.99 -8.64
CA ILE A 52 111.90 45.32 -8.88
C ILE A 52 112.57 46.06 -10.06
N ARG A 53 113.78 45.68 -10.45
CA ARG A 53 114.48 46.26 -11.61
C ARG A 53 113.86 45.86 -12.95
N GLN A 54 113.06 44.80 -12.97
CA GLN A 54 112.41 44.31 -14.18
C GLN A 54 111.06 44.99 -14.45
N VAL A 55 110.50 45.73 -13.49
CA VAL A 55 109.16 46.37 -13.56
C VAL A 55 108.94 47.12 -14.87
N GLU A 56 109.90 47.93 -15.31
CA GLU A 56 109.76 48.73 -16.53
C GLU A 56 109.67 47.90 -17.82
N THR A 57 110.12 46.65 -17.79
CA THR A 57 110.13 45.73 -18.94
C THR A 57 109.05 44.66 -18.89
N THR A 58 108.57 44.28 -17.69
CA THR A 58 107.59 43.20 -17.50
C THR A 58 106.21 43.68 -17.08
N ALA A 59 106.11 44.78 -16.34
CA ALA A 59 104.82 45.35 -15.98
C ALA A 59 104.32 46.29 -17.08
N ARG A 60 103.00 46.33 -17.27
CA ARG A 60 102.36 47.28 -18.20
C ARG A 60 102.44 48.68 -17.63
N TYR A 61 103.10 49.59 -18.34
CA TYR A 61 103.06 51.00 -18.01
C TYR A 61 101.63 51.54 -18.20
N LEU A 62 101.11 52.19 -17.16
CA LEU A 62 99.77 52.75 -17.15
C LEU A 62 99.81 54.22 -17.54
N GLY A 63 100.73 54.99 -16.94
CA GLY A 63 100.90 56.41 -17.21
C GLY A 63 101.48 57.16 -16.01
N THR A 64 101.57 58.49 -16.13
CA THR A 64 101.95 59.40 -15.05
C THR A 64 100.72 60.19 -14.60
N ALA A 65 100.39 60.13 -13.31
CA ALA A 65 99.23 60.82 -12.74
C ALA A 65 99.35 60.95 -11.21
N LEU A 66 98.31 61.48 -10.56
CA LEU A 66 98.19 61.46 -9.09
C LEU A 66 97.50 60.18 -8.58
N TYR A 67 96.71 59.53 -9.43
CA TYR A 67 96.11 58.22 -9.19
C TYR A 67 95.89 57.52 -10.53
N TRP A 68 95.69 56.20 -10.52
CA TRP A 68 95.34 55.45 -11.73
C TRP A 68 94.23 54.44 -11.49
N ILE A 69 93.34 54.25 -12.46
CA ILE A 69 92.33 53.19 -12.45
C ILE A 69 92.76 52.11 -13.45
N ALA A 70 93.12 50.93 -12.95
CA ALA A 70 93.30 49.77 -13.81
C ALA A 70 91.94 49.08 -13.96
N ALA A 71 91.34 49.18 -15.15
CA ALA A 71 90.09 48.50 -15.50
C ALA A 71 90.32 47.54 -16.67
N SER A 72 89.83 46.30 -16.56
CA SER A 72 89.96 45.29 -17.62
C SER A 72 89.04 44.10 -17.37
N ILE A 73 88.63 43.42 -18.44
CA ILE A 73 87.95 42.11 -18.37
C ILE A 73 88.81 41.03 -17.67
N ASN A 74 90.12 41.23 -17.61
CA ASN A 74 91.05 40.30 -16.97
C ASN A 74 91.20 40.55 -15.47
N ILE A 75 90.72 41.69 -14.96
CA ILE A 75 90.68 41.98 -13.52
C ILE A 75 89.42 41.31 -12.96
N LYS A 76 89.61 40.24 -12.20
CA LYS A 76 88.54 39.36 -11.71
C LYS A 76 88.54 39.29 -10.18
N PRO A 77 87.37 39.06 -9.56
CA PRO A 77 87.28 38.78 -8.13
C PRO A 77 88.20 37.64 -7.69
N GLY A 78 88.75 37.76 -6.49
CA GLY A 78 89.56 36.69 -5.88
C GLY A 78 90.99 36.54 -6.42
N HIS A 79 91.44 37.42 -7.32
CA HIS A 79 92.81 37.42 -7.85
C HIS A 79 93.62 38.63 -7.36
N ASP A 80 94.90 38.40 -7.07
CA ASP A 80 95.86 39.44 -6.68
C ASP A 80 96.47 40.13 -7.91
N TYR A 81 96.45 41.47 -7.89
CA TYR A 81 97.05 42.31 -8.92
C TYR A 81 98.07 43.26 -8.31
N TYR A 82 99.17 43.46 -9.02
CA TYR A 82 100.36 44.12 -8.51
C TYR A 82 100.53 45.49 -9.15
N PHE A 83 100.60 46.51 -8.32
CA PHE A 83 100.91 47.88 -8.72
C PHE A 83 102.32 48.21 -8.28
N TYR A 84 103.09 48.75 -9.22
CA TYR A 84 104.41 49.28 -8.95
C TYR A 84 104.40 50.77 -9.25
N VAL A 85 104.68 51.58 -8.23
CA VAL A 85 104.60 53.03 -8.34
C VAL A 85 105.89 53.66 -7.85
N ARG A 86 106.36 54.69 -8.55
CA ARG A 86 107.46 55.54 -8.08
C ARG A 86 107.11 57.00 -8.26
N SER A 87 107.71 57.82 -7.42
CA SER A 87 107.63 59.27 -7.50
C SER A 87 108.62 59.81 -8.51
N VAL A 88 108.21 60.84 -9.24
CA VAL A 88 109.02 61.52 -10.25
C VAL A 88 108.87 63.04 -10.12
N ASN A 89 109.97 63.76 -10.29
CA ASN A 89 109.99 65.21 -10.45
C ASN A 89 111.02 65.56 -11.55
N THR A 90 111.29 66.86 -11.75
CA THR A 90 112.24 67.32 -12.78
C THR A 90 113.70 66.91 -12.53
N VAL A 91 114.03 66.46 -11.32
CA VAL A 91 115.39 66.14 -10.86
C VAL A 91 115.70 64.65 -10.97
N GLY A 92 114.68 63.80 -10.80
CA GLY A 92 114.89 62.36 -10.86
C GLY A 92 113.67 61.54 -10.45
N LYS A 93 113.93 60.25 -10.24
CA LYS A 93 112.92 59.24 -9.94
C LYS A 93 113.26 58.53 -8.64
N SER A 94 112.25 58.23 -7.83
CA SER A 94 112.43 57.44 -6.62
C SER A 94 112.58 55.95 -6.94
N ALA A 95 112.89 55.15 -5.90
CA ALA A 95 112.67 53.71 -5.95
C ALA A 95 111.18 53.38 -6.14
N PHE A 96 110.93 52.19 -6.69
CA PHE A 96 109.59 51.62 -6.82
C PHE A 96 109.04 51.14 -5.49
N VAL A 97 107.72 51.23 -5.36
CA VAL A 97 106.92 50.73 -4.24
C VAL A 97 105.89 49.76 -4.82
N GLU A 98 105.86 48.56 -4.28
CA GLU A 98 104.88 47.52 -4.63
C GLU A 98 103.65 47.67 -3.74
N ALA A 99 102.47 47.52 -4.33
CA ALA A 99 101.24 47.28 -3.61
C ALA A 99 100.39 46.22 -4.32
N VAL A 100 99.68 45.42 -3.53
CA VAL A 100 98.85 44.31 -4.03
C VAL A 100 97.39 44.62 -3.74
N GLY A 101 96.57 44.60 -4.78
CA GLY A 101 95.14 44.87 -4.67
C GLY A 101 94.33 43.76 -5.32
N ARG A 102 93.09 43.63 -4.85
CA ARG A 102 92.06 42.78 -5.46
C ARG A 102 90.93 43.65 -5.96
N ALA A 103 90.25 43.20 -7.00
CA ALA A 103 88.93 43.74 -7.34
C ALA A 103 87.94 43.41 -6.23
N SER A 104 86.77 44.07 -6.25
CA SER A 104 85.68 43.71 -5.34
C SER A 104 85.38 42.21 -5.42
N ASP A 105 85.04 41.58 -4.30
CA ASP A 105 84.55 40.20 -4.20
C ASP A 105 83.06 40.12 -3.88
N ASP A 106 82.34 41.26 -3.93
CA ASP A 106 80.90 41.34 -3.73
C ASP A 106 80.12 40.65 -4.86
N ALA A 107 79.80 39.37 -4.65
CA ALA A 107 79.04 38.54 -5.57
C ALA A 107 77.63 39.09 -5.85
N GLU A 108 76.98 39.72 -4.87
CA GLU A 108 75.65 40.31 -5.04
C GLU A 108 75.72 41.55 -5.94
N GLY A 109 76.76 42.38 -5.74
CA GLY A 109 77.11 43.49 -6.62
C GLY A 109 77.37 43.07 -8.07
N TYR A 110 78.15 42.00 -8.30
CA TYR A 110 78.37 41.46 -9.65
C TYR A 110 77.08 40.94 -10.29
N LEU A 111 76.25 40.22 -9.54
CA LEU A 111 74.97 39.72 -10.03
C LEU A 111 74.04 40.87 -10.44
N SER A 112 74.00 41.94 -9.63
CA SER A 112 73.24 43.16 -9.93
C SER A 112 73.74 43.86 -11.19
N PHE A 113 75.07 44.00 -11.34
CA PHE A 113 75.71 44.55 -12.53
C PHE A 113 75.31 43.78 -13.81
N TYR A 114 75.43 42.45 -13.79
CA TYR A 114 75.05 41.61 -14.92
C TYR A 114 73.54 41.64 -15.19
N LYS A 115 72.69 41.60 -14.16
CA LYS A 115 71.23 41.73 -14.29
C LYS A 115 70.86 43.06 -14.97
N GLY A 116 71.52 44.16 -14.60
CA GLY A 116 71.35 45.45 -15.24
C GLY A 116 71.73 45.45 -16.73
N LEU A 117 72.81 44.76 -17.12
CA LEU A 117 73.20 44.61 -18.52
C LEU A 117 72.23 43.74 -19.31
N ILE A 118 71.80 42.61 -18.77
CA ILE A 118 70.84 41.69 -19.41
C ILE A 118 69.51 42.42 -19.68
N ASN A 119 69.00 43.17 -18.69
CA ASN A 119 67.76 43.93 -18.81
C ASN A 119 67.79 45.05 -19.88
N LYS A 120 68.98 45.50 -20.30
CA LYS A 120 69.13 46.50 -21.37
C LYS A 120 69.09 45.92 -22.78
N THR A 121 69.25 44.60 -22.93
CA THR A 121 69.20 43.93 -24.23
C THR A 121 67.77 43.77 -24.75
N HIS A 122 67.58 43.73 -26.07
CA HIS A 122 66.26 43.55 -26.67
C HIS A 122 65.67 42.17 -26.33
N LEU A 123 66.50 41.12 -26.43
CA LEU A 123 66.20 39.76 -25.98
C LEU A 123 65.82 39.69 -24.50
N GLY A 124 66.54 40.40 -23.63
CA GLY A 124 66.22 40.45 -22.19
C GLY A 124 64.85 41.06 -21.91
N LYS A 125 64.50 42.16 -22.60
CA LYS A 125 63.16 42.76 -22.49
C LYS A 125 62.08 41.82 -23.00
N GLU A 126 62.28 41.20 -24.15
CA GLU A 126 61.30 40.30 -24.77
C GLU A 126 61.06 39.03 -23.95
N LEU A 127 62.14 38.46 -23.38
CA LEU A 127 62.05 37.34 -22.45
C LEU A 127 61.26 37.74 -21.19
N TRP A 128 61.51 38.92 -20.63
CA TRP A 128 60.73 39.41 -19.48
C TRP A 128 59.26 39.58 -19.82
N THR A 129 58.90 40.08 -21.01
CA THR A 129 57.51 40.20 -21.45
C THR A 129 56.83 38.84 -21.63
N GLN A 130 57.56 37.80 -22.06
CA GLN A 130 57.03 36.44 -22.17
C GLN A 130 56.91 35.73 -20.82
N ILE A 131 57.77 36.06 -19.86
CA ILE A 131 57.73 35.53 -18.49
C ILE A 131 56.69 36.28 -17.62
N ASP A 132 56.36 37.53 -17.96
CA ASP A 132 55.39 38.32 -17.22
C ASP A 132 53.97 37.76 -17.47
N ASN A 133 53.51 36.99 -16.50
CA ASN A 133 52.23 36.27 -16.46
C ASN A 133 50.98 37.17 -16.48
N GLY A 134 51.09 38.45 -16.86
CA GLY A 134 49.98 39.38 -16.98
C GLY A 134 48.88 38.93 -17.95
N GLN A 135 49.20 38.08 -18.92
CA GLN A 135 48.20 37.46 -19.81
C GLN A 135 47.39 36.33 -19.16
N LEU A 136 47.85 35.76 -18.04
CA LEU A 136 47.12 34.71 -17.32
C LEU A 136 46.10 35.27 -16.31
N ALA A 137 46.16 36.58 -16.02
CA ALA A 137 45.22 37.24 -15.11
C ALA A 137 43.74 37.14 -15.55
N PRO A 138 43.37 37.39 -16.82
CA PRO A 138 41.99 37.21 -17.27
C PRO A 138 41.54 35.74 -17.16
N ASP A 139 42.35 34.79 -17.61
CA ASP A 139 42.03 33.35 -17.54
C ASP A 139 41.84 32.88 -16.09
N LEU A 140 42.67 33.34 -15.16
CA LEU A 140 42.52 33.05 -13.73
C LEU A 140 41.26 33.69 -13.13
N THR A 141 40.83 34.84 -13.64
CA THR A 141 39.61 35.52 -13.21
C THR A 141 38.36 34.80 -13.73
N GLU A 142 38.39 34.32 -14.98
CA GLU A 142 37.33 33.51 -15.58
C GLU A 142 37.20 32.13 -14.90
N ILE A 143 38.33 31.48 -14.61
CA ILE A 143 38.37 30.24 -13.83
C ILE A 143 37.81 30.46 -12.42
N ARG A 144 38.21 31.53 -11.71
CA ARG A 144 37.65 31.86 -10.39
C ARG A 144 36.15 32.08 -10.42
N THR A 145 35.65 32.76 -11.45
CA THR A 145 34.22 33.03 -11.62
C THR A 145 33.46 31.73 -11.88
N SER A 146 33.98 30.86 -12.75
CA SER A 146 33.41 29.54 -13.05
C SER A 146 33.39 28.63 -11.82
N ILE A 147 34.48 28.58 -11.05
CA ILE A 147 34.56 27.82 -9.79
C ILE A 147 33.53 28.35 -8.78
N THR A 148 33.36 29.67 -8.67
CA THR A 148 32.39 30.28 -7.76
C THR A 148 30.96 29.93 -8.15
N ASN A 149 30.64 30.00 -9.45
CA ASN A 149 29.31 29.64 -9.96
C ASN A 149 29.01 28.15 -9.74
N VAL A 150 29.95 27.26 -10.08
CA VAL A 150 29.83 25.82 -9.83
C VAL A 150 29.71 25.53 -8.34
N SER A 151 30.48 26.21 -7.48
CA SER A 151 30.38 26.08 -6.03
C SER A 151 29.00 26.51 -5.50
N ASN A 152 28.44 27.59 -6.02
CA ASN A 152 27.09 28.05 -5.66
C ASN A 152 26.01 27.07 -6.14
N GLU A 153 26.14 26.54 -7.36
CA GLU A 153 25.22 25.55 -7.92
C GLU A 153 25.28 24.22 -7.16
N ILE A 154 26.48 23.75 -6.81
CA ILE A 154 26.69 22.58 -5.93
C ILE A 154 26.07 22.86 -4.56
N THR A 155 26.33 24.01 -3.95
CA THR A 155 25.78 24.35 -2.63
C THR A 155 24.26 24.38 -2.66
N GLN A 156 23.63 24.99 -3.66
CA GLN A 156 22.18 25.03 -3.80
C GLN A 156 21.59 23.64 -4.08
N THR A 157 22.22 22.85 -4.95
CA THR A 157 21.75 21.51 -5.31
C THR A 157 21.90 20.54 -4.14
N VAL A 158 23.03 20.58 -3.44
CA VAL A 158 23.30 19.77 -2.25
C VAL A 158 22.37 20.20 -1.12
N ASN A 159 22.20 21.50 -0.85
CA ASN A 159 21.27 21.97 0.19
C ASN A 159 19.83 21.59 -0.12
N LYS A 160 19.36 21.78 -1.36
CA LYS A 160 18.00 21.39 -1.75
C LYS A 160 17.79 19.87 -1.70
N LYS A 161 18.79 19.08 -2.10
CA LYS A 161 18.73 17.62 -2.01
C LYS A 161 18.80 17.14 -0.56
N LEU A 162 19.62 17.77 0.27
CA LEU A 162 19.73 17.49 1.70
C LEU A 162 18.49 17.93 2.46
N GLU A 163 17.85 19.04 2.12
CA GLU A 163 16.57 19.47 2.69
C GLU A 163 15.44 18.51 2.31
N ASN A 164 15.33 18.11 1.04
CA ASN A 164 14.33 17.14 0.61
C ASN A 164 14.58 15.76 1.23
N GLN A 165 15.83 15.31 1.30
CA GLN A 165 16.21 14.07 1.97
C GLN A 165 16.02 14.17 3.48
N SER A 166 16.32 15.31 4.10
CA SER A 166 16.09 15.56 5.53
C SER A 166 14.59 15.60 5.83
N ALA A 167 13.75 16.20 4.99
CA ALA A 167 12.30 16.19 5.17
C ALA A 167 11.73 14.76 5.04
N ALA A 168 12.19 13.98 4.05
CA ALA A 168 11.79 12.59 3.90
C ALA A 168 12.32 11.70 5.04
N ILE A 169 13.57 11.89 5.46
CA ILE A 169 14.20 11.18 6.58
C ILE A 169 13.57 11.59 7.91
N GLN A 170 13.20 12.86 8.11
CA GLN A 170 12.48 13.30 9.30
C GLN A 170 11.06 12.75 9.32
N GLN A 171 10.37 12.62 8.19
CA GLN A 171 9.08 11.93 8.14
C GLN A 171 9.23 10.42 8.44
N ILE A 172 10.24 9.76 7.87
CA ILE A 172 10.51 8.33 8.08
C ILE A 172 11.03 8.04 9.50
N GLN A 173 11.92 8.88 10.04
CA GLN A 173 12.43 8.81 11.41
C GLN A 173 11.36 9.22 12.41
N LYS A 174 10.52 10.21 12.12
CA LYS A 174 9.37 10.52 12.97
C LYS A 174 8.41 9.34 13.01
N VAL A 175 8.12 8.71 11.87
CA VAL A 175 7.35 7.45 11.85
C VAL A 175 8.08 6.32 12.57
N GLN A 176 9.40 6.13 12.45
CA GLN A 176 10.14 5.05 13.12
C GLN A 176 10.38 5.26 14.62
N VAL A 177 10.57 6.50 15.05
CA VAL A 177 10.79 6.91 16.45
C VAL A 177 9.46 7.00 17.19
N ASP A 178 8.41 7.54 16.55
CA ASP A 178 7.04 7.52 17.12
C ASP A 178 6.48 6.08 17.19
N THR A 179 7.03 5.14 16.40
CA THR A 179 6.65 3.71 16.43
C THR A 179 7.72 2.77 17.00
N ASN A 180 8.77 3.32 17.61
CA ASN A 180 9.78 2.61 18.39
C ASN A 180 10.36 1.34 17.70
N ASN A 181 10.63 1.38 16.39
CA ASN A 181 11.09 0.24 15.57
C ASN A 181 10.21 -1.03 15.64
N ASN A 182 8.97 -0.92 16.09
CA ASN A 182 7.99 -1.99 16.13
C ASN A 182 6.74 -1.49 15.42
N LEU A 183 6.49 -1.93 14.17
CA LEU A 183 5.27 -1.61 13.42
C LEU A 183 4.04 -2.37 13.97
N ASN A 184 3.91 -2.34 15.30
CA ASN A 184 2.71 -2.53 16.09
C ASN A 184 2.35 -1.18 16.72
N SER A 185 2.26 -0.13 15.91
CA SER A 185 1.83 1.18 16.39
C SER A 185 0.32 1.15 16.63
N MET A 186 -0.08 0.73 17.84
CA MET A 186 -1.41 1.02 18.38
C MET A 186 -1.48 2.52 18.69
N TRP A 187 -2.21 3.27 17.88
CA TRP A 187 -2.53 4.66 18.17
C TRP A 187 -3.69 4.69 19.16
N ALA A 188 -3.42 5.03 20.43
CA ALA A 188 -4.46 5.33 21.41
C ALA A 188 -5.15 6.64 21.05
N VAL A 189 -6.38 6.59 20.55
CA VAL A 189 -7.15 7.78 20.14
C VAL A 189 -7.76 8.46 21.37
N LYS A 190 -8.09 7.69 22.42
CA LYS A 190 -8.59 8.23 23.69
C LYS A 190 -8.20 7.34 24.86
N LEU A 191 -7.58 7.95 25.88
CA LEU A 191 -7.25 7.37 27.18
C LEU A 191 -8.19 7.99 28.22
N GLN A 192 -8.95 7.17 28.95
CA GLN A 192 -9.83 7.67 30.00
C GLN A 192 -9.68 6.82 31.27
N GLN A 193 -9.39 7.48 32.39
CA GLN A 193 -9.29 6.83 33.70
C GLN A 193 -10.69 6.71 34.31
N MET A 194 -11.09 5.49 34.66
CA MET A 194 -12.33 5.20 35.37
C MET A 194 -12.19 5.56 36.85
N LYS A 195 -13.32 5.67 37.57
CA LYS A 195 -13.37 5.99 39.01
C LYS A 195 -12.61 4.97 39.88
N ASP A 196 -12.34 3.77 39.37
CA ASP A 196 -11.59 2.69 40.02
C ASP A 196 -10.07 2.73 39.73
N GLY A 197 -9.60 3.75 38.99
CA GLY A 197 -8.19 3.94 38.64
C GLY A 197 -7.72 3.21 37.38
N ARG A 198 -8.57 2.37 36.75
CA ARG A 198 -8.21 1.64 35.52
C ARG A 198 -8.29 2.56 34.30
N LEU A 199 -7.28 2.48 33.44
CA LEU A 199 -7.22 3.23 32.18
C LEU A 199 -7.87 2.40 31.07
N TYR A 200 -8.91 2.95 30.42
CA TYR A 200 -9.46 2.40 29.19
C TYR A 200 -8.85 3.10 27.98
N ILE A 201 -8.46 2.31 26.99
CA ILE A 201 -7.82 2.76 25.76
C ILE A 201 -8.72 2.36 24.58
N ALA A 202 -9.19 3.34 23.83
CA ALA A 202 -9.69 3.09 22.48
C ALA A 202 -8.55 3.38 21.49
N GLY A 203 -8.23 2.43 20.62
CA GLY A 203 -7.09 2.57 19.72
C GLY A 203 -7.25 1.95 18.34
N ILE A 204 -6.51 2.50 17.37
CA ILE A 204 -6.41 2.02 16.00
C ILE A 204 -4.94 1.63 15.77
N GLY A 205 -4.69 0.36 15.46
CA GLY A 205 -3.38 -0.14 15.04
C GLY A 205 -3.35 -0.38 13.55
N ALA A 206 -2.25 -0.06 12.87
CA ALA A 206 -1.99 -0.51 11.51
C ALA A 206 -0.56 -1.04 11.46
N GLY A 207 -0.35 -2.19 10.82
CA GLY A 207 0.94 -2.86 10.85
C GLY A 207 1.08 -3.94 9.77
N ILE A 208 2.30 -4.46 9.62
CA ILE A 208 2.60 -5.60 8.76
C ILE A 208 3.24 -6.66 9.64
N GLU A 209 2.65 -7.85 9.67
CA GLU A 209 3.13 -8.98 10.46
C GLU A 209 3.65 -10.08 9.53
N ASN A 210 4.82 -10.64 9.85
CA ASN A 210 5.36 -11.77 9.11
C ASN A 210 4.85 -13.07 9.76
N THR A 211 3.89 -13.72 9.13
CA THR A 211 3.31 -14.99 9.61
C THR A 211 3.94 -16.17 8.86
N PRO A 212 3.83 -17.41 9.37
CA PRO A 212 4.26 -18.61 8.64
C PRO A 212 3.61 -18.77 7.25
N ALA A 213 2.46 -18.13 7.01
CA ALA A 213 1.76 -18.12 5.72
C ALA A 213 2.18 -16.95 4.80
N GLY A 214 3.09 -16.07 5.24
CA GLY A 214 3.58 -14.90 4.51
C GLY A 214 3.40 -13.57 5.25
N MET A 215 3.79 -12.47 4.61
CA MET A 215 3.55 -11.12 5.14
C MET A 215 2.07 -10.75 5.07
N GLN A 216 1.52 -10.27 6.18
CA GLN A 216 0.14 -9.85 6.31
C GLN A 216 0.07 -8.40 6.79
N SER A 217 -0.44 -7.50 5.94
CA SER A 217 -0.83 -6.15 6.36
C SER A 217 -2.16 -6.19 7.10
N GLN A 218 -2.28 -5.47 8.22
CA GLN A 218 -3.48 -5.47 9.06
C GLN A 218 -3.85 -4.10 9.62
N VAL A 219 -5.14 -3.93 9.92
CA VAL A 219 -5.70 -2.82 10.71
C VAL A 219 -6.43 -3.43 11.91
N LEU A 220 -6.03 -3.02 13.11
CA LEU A 220 -6.54 -3.48 14.40
C LEU A 220 -7.37 -2.35 15.03
N LEU A 221 -8.53 -2.69 15.57
CA LEU A 221 -9.39 -1.74 16.29
C LEU A 221 -9.61 -2.29 17.72
N ALA A 222 -9.00 -1.63 18.70
CA ALA A 222 -9.16 -1.96 20.11
C ALA A 222 -10.22 -1.05 20.72
N ALA A 223 -11.47 -1.53 20.78
CA ALA A 223 -12.60 -0.82 21.38
C ALA A 223 -13.73 -1.78 21.78
N ASP A 224 -14.47 -1.46 22.84
CA ASP A 224 -15.66 -2.24 23.25
C ASP A 224 -16.79 -2.18 22.21
N ARG A 225 -16.78 -1.14 21.38
CA ARG A 225 -17.77 -0.90 20.33
C ARG A 225 -17.14 -0.18 19.13
N ILE A 226 -17.28 -0.76 17.95
CA ILE A 226 -16.85 -0.18 16.67
C ILE A 226 -18.12 0.09 15.86
N ALA A 227 -18.32 1.31 15.38
CA ALA A 227 -19.51 1.65 14.60
C ALA A 227 -19.17 2.53 13.38
N MET A 228 -19.72 2.18 12.20
CA MET A 228 -19.68 3.03 11.01
C MET A 228 -21.03 3.73 10.87
N ILE A 229 -21.02 5.06 10.88
CA ILE A 229 -22.22 5.90 10.87
C ILE A 229 -22.18 6.80 9.63
N ASN A 230 -23.28 6.87 8.89
CA ASN A 230 -23.46 7.85 7.84
C ASN A 230 -24.27 9.03 8.39
N PRO A 231 -23.70 10.25 8.49
CA PRO A 231 -24.40 11.40 9.04
C PRO A 231 -25.42 12.04 8.06
N ALA A 232 -25.47 11.61 6.80
CA ALA A 232 -26.40 12.17 5.83
C ALA A 232 -27.87 11.95 6.24
N ASN A 233 -28.67 13.01 6.15
CA ASN A 233 -30.12 13.03 6.43
C ASN A 233 -30.55 12.88 7.90
N GLY A 234 -29.68 13.19 8.87
CA GLY A 234 -30.06 13.20 10.30
C GLY A 234 -30.38 11.81 10.87
N ASN A 235 -30.10 10.74 10.12
CA ASN A 235 -30.29 9.38 10.57
C ASN A 235 -29.05 8.95 11.37
N THR A 236 -29.18 8.94 12.70
CA THR A 236 -28.11 8.56 13.64
C THR A 236 -27.88 7.04 13.73
N LYS A 237 -28.60 6.24 12.92
CA LYS A 237 -28.52 4.78 12.98
C LYS A 237 -27.21 4.28 12.36
N PRO A 238 -26.36 3.57 13.12
CA PRO A 238 -25.14 2.99 12.56
C PRO A 238 -25.46 1.97 11.46
N MET A 239 -24.62 1.95 10.42
CA MET A 239 -24.76 0.99 9.32
C MET A 239 -24.05 -0.34 9.61
N PHE A 240 -22.98 -0.27 10.41
CA PHE A 240 -22.24 -1.41 10.92
C PHE A 240 -21.91 -1.15 12.39
N VAL A 241 -22.10 -2.14 13.27
CA VAL A 241 -21.67 -2.11 14.67
C VAL A 241 -21.10 -3.46 15.06
N GLY A 242 -19.84 -3.51 15.49
CA GLY A 242 -19.31 -4.61 16.28
C GLY A 242 -19.35 -4.24 17.75
N GLN A 243 -20.02 -5.04 18.58
CA GLN A 243 -20.11 -4.81 20.02
C GLN A 243 -20.35 -6.14 20.75
N GLY A 244 -19.50 -6.45 21.75
CA GLY A 244 -19.49 -7.78 22.36
C GLY A 244 -19.23 -8.87 21.31
N ASP A 245 -19.93 -10.01 21.43
CA ASP A 245 -19.80 -11.15 20.50
C ASP A 245 -20.74 -11.05 19.27
N GLN A 246 -21.20 -9.84 18.93
CA GLN A 246 -22.19 -9.62 17.89
C GLN A 246 -21.79 -8.53 16.91
N ILE A 247 -22.19 -8.73 15.64
CA ILE A 247 -22.10 -7.73 14.58
C ILE A 247 -23.51 -7.41 14.11
N PHE A 248 -23.85 -6.13 14.09
CA PHE A 248 -25.10 -5.59 13.57
C PHE A 248 -24.81 -4.87 12.25
N MET A 249 -25.49 -5.26 11.18
CA MET A 249 -25.40 -4.60 9.88
C MET A 249 -26.80 -4.23 9.41
N ASN A 250 -26.97 -3.04 8.87
CA ASN A 250 -28.22 -2.66 8.21
C ASN A 250 -28.15 -2.95 6.69
N ASP A 251 -29.30 -2.82 6.04
CA ASP A 251 -29.45 -3.01 4.59
C ASP A 251 -28.71 -1.96 3.75
N VAL A 252 -28.43 -0.78 4.29
CA VAL A 252 -27.56 0.25 3.66
C VAL A 252 -26.12 -0.25 3.56
N PHE A 253 -25.63 -1.00 4.56
CA PHE A 253 -24.29 -1.59 4.54
C PHE A 253 -24.23 -2.87 3.70
N LEU A 254 -25.17 -3.80 3.91
CA LEU A 254 -25.16 -5.11 3.25
C LEU A 254 -26.57 -5.51 2.78
N LYS A 255 -26.85 -5.27 1.50
CA LYS A 255 -28.12 -5.66 0.87
C LYS A 255 -28.11 -7.09 0.30
N ARG A 256 -26.96 -7.56 -0.17
CA ARG A 256 -26.75 -8.91 -0.73
C ARG A 256 -25.38 -9.41 -0.32
N LEU A 257 -25.29 -10.66 0.13
CA LEU A 257 -24.03 -11.33 0.46
C LEU A 257 -23.74 -12.41 -0.58
N THR A 258 -22.63 -12.25 -1.29
CA THR A 258 -22.07 -13.29 -2.16
C THR A 258 -20.78 -13.78 -1.51
N ALA A 259 -20.79 -14.99 -0.97
CA ALA A 259 -19.65 -15.56 -0.27
C ALA A 259 -19.39 -16.99 -0.77
N PRO A 260 -18.13 -17.36 -1.09
CA PRO A 260 -17.79 -18.74 -1.42
C PRO A 260 -18.02 -19.69 -0.24
N THR A 261 -17.79 -19.21 0.99
CA THR A 261 -18.10 -19.93 2.22
C THR A 261 -18.57 -18.99 3.33
N ILE A 262 -19.42 -19.51 4.21
CA ILE A 262 -19.80 -18.89 5.48
C ILE A 262 -19.81 -20.00 6.51
N THR A 263 -19.03 -19.91 7.58
CA THR A 263 -18.96 -20.98 8.59
C THR A 263 -19.01 -20.37 9.98
N SER A 264 -19.93 -20.83 10.84
CA SER A 264 -19.95 -20.47 12.24
C SER A 264 -18.77 -21.12 12.98
N GLY A 265 -18.38 -20.58 14.14
CA GLY A 265 -17.44 -21.26 15.03
C GLY A 265 -17.92 -22.66 15.46
N GLY A 266 -16.98 -23.49 15.93
CA GLY A 266 -17.21 -24.87 16.41
C GLY A 266 -16.85 -25.96 15.41
N ASN A 267 -16.58 -27.18 15.90
CA ASN A 267 -16.28 -28.35 15.07
C ASN A 267 -17.14 -29.57 15.51
N PRO A 268 -18.17 -29.98 14.74
CA PRO A 268 -18.61 -29.41 13.46
C PRO A 268 -19.40 -28.10 13.63
N PRO A 269 -19.36 -27.19 12.64
CA PRO A 269 -20.06 -25.90 12.70
C PRO A 269 -21.59 -26.09 12.78
N ALA A 270 -22.25 -25.20 13.52
CA ALA A 270 -23.71 -25.17 13.61
C ALA A 270 -24.35 -24.60 12.33
N PHE A 271 -23.67 -23.68 11.65
CA PHE A 271 -24.07 -23.11 10.37
C PHE A 271 -22.90 -23.13 9.39
N SER A 272 -23.10 -23.65 8.17
CA SER A 272 -22.07 -23.61 7.12
C SER A 272 -22.67 -23.55 5.71
N LEU A 273 -22.17 -22.65 4.87
CA LEU A 273 -22.33 -22.64 3.41
C LEU A 273 -20.97 -22.99 2.79
N THR A 274 -20.92 -24.05 1.99
CA THR A 274 -19.68 -24.49 1.30
C THR A 274 -19.66 -24.02 -0.17
N PRO A 275 -18.49 -24.01 -0.85
CA PRO A 275 -18.41 -23.57 -2.25
C PRO A 275 -19.22 -24.47 -3.18
N GLY A 276 -19.40 -25.74 -2.82
CA GLY A 276 -20.25 -26.69 -3.54
C GLY A 276 -21.76 -26.45 -3.34
N GLY A 277 -22.17 -25.35 -2.71
CA GLY A 277 -23.57 -24.99 -2.50
C GLY A 277 -24.27 -25.72 -1.35
N ARG A 278 -23.55 -26.57 -0.60
CA ARG A 278 -24.12 -27.25 0.57
C ARG A 278 -24.31 -26.24 1.72
N LEU A 279 -25.56 -26.05 2.12
CA LEU A 279 -25.96 -25.33 3.34
C LEU A 279 -26.23 -26.35 4.46
N THR A 280 -25.63 -26.13 5.64
CA THR A 280 -25.93 -26.86 6.88
C THR A 280 -26.35 -25.83 7.92
N ALA A 281 -27.47 -26.06 8.60
CA ALA A 281 -27.94 -25.21 9.68
C ALA A 281 -28.61 -26.08 10.76
N LYS A 282 -28.00 -26.17 11.95
CA LYS A 282 -28.53 -26.90 13.10
C LYS A 282 -29.53 -26.03 13.86
N ASN A 283 -30.67 -26.60 14.22
CA ASN A 283 -31.74 -25.91 14.97
C ASN A 283 -32.23 -24.61 14.30
N ALA A 284 -32.31 -24.60 12.98
CA ALA A 284 -32.81 -23.44 12.24
C ALA A 284 -34.33 -23.32 12.39
N ASP A 285 -34.81 -22.14 12.79
CA ASP A 285 -36.21 -21.75 12.68
C ASP A 285 -36.38 -20.88 11.42
N ILE A 286 -37.14 -21.39 10.44
CA ILE A 286 -37.34 -20.75 9.14
C ILE A 286 -38.79 -20.29 9.06
N SER A 287 -39.02 -19.00 9.26
CA SER A 287 -40.31 -18.37 9.01
C SER A 287 -40.46 -17.99 7.53
N GLY A 288 -41.65 -18.19 6.96
CA GLY A 288 -41.98 -17.78 5.59
C GLY A 288 -42.12 -18.97 4.63
N ASN A 289 -41.82 -18.73 3.35
CA ASN A 289 -41.94 -19.75 2.30
C ASN A 289 -40.56 -20.31 1.94
N VAL A 290 -40.46 -21.64 1.88
CA VAL A 290 -39.28 -22.36 1.38
C VAL A 290 -39.63 -22.92 0.01
N ASN A 291 -39.03 -22.36 -1.04
CA ASN A 291 -39.19 -22.85 -2.41
C ASN A 291 -38.02 -23.76 -2.80
N ALA A 292 -38.30 -25.02 -3.08
CA ALA A 292 -37.32 -26.01 -3.55
C ALA A 292 -37.81 -26.63 -4.86
N ASN A 293 -37.04 -26.49 -5.94
CA ASN A 293 -37.38 -27.06 -7.25
C ASN A 293 -37.23 -28.59 -7.28
N SER A 294 -36.36 -29.13 -6.43
CA SER A 294 -36.14 -30.56 -6.23
C SER A 294 -35.48 -30.81 -4.86
N GLY A 295 -35.55 -32.05 -4.37
CA GLY A 295 -34.87 -32.45 -3.14
C GLY A 295 -35.45 -33.69 -2.50
N THR A 296 -34.79 -34.14 -1.42
CA THR A 296 -35.27 -35.20 -0.54
C THR A 296 -35.36 -34.63 0.86
N LEU A 297 -36.49 -34.86 1.52
CA LEU A 297 -36.68 -34.52 2.92
C LEU A 297 -36.75 -35.81 3.73
N ASN A 298 -36.04 -35.86 4.85
CA ASN A 298 -36.01 -37.03 5.75
C ASN A 298 -36.56 -36.61 7.11
N ASN A 299 -37.34 -37.49 7.75
CA ASN A 299 -37.88 -37.29 9.10
C ASN A 299 -38.68 -35.98 9.27
N VAL A 300 -39.51 -35.66 8.27
CA VAL A 300 -40.35 -34.46 8.32
C VAL A 300 -41.60 -34.73 9.15
N THR A 301 -41.81 -33.91 10.17
CA THR A 301 -43.09 -33.83 10.89
C THR A 301 -43.84 -32.59 10.42
N ILE A 302 -45.09 -32.76 10.00
CA ILE A 302 -45.97 -31.65 9.62
C ILE A 302 -47.02 -31.48 10.72
N ASN A 303 -46.89 -30.44 11.53
CA ASN A 303 -47.73 -30.23 12.72
C ASN A 303 -49.16 -29.76 12.39
N LYS A 304 -49.41 -29.33 11.15
CA LYS A 304 -50.72 -28.85 10.68
C LYS A 304 -51.07 -29.50 9.35
N ASN A 305 -51.56 -28.72 8.40
CA ASN A 305 -52.05 -29.22 7.13
C ASN A 305 -50.91 -29.25 6.09
N CYS A 306 -50.82 -30.36 5.37
CA CYS A 306 -50.03 -30.47 4.15
C CYS A 306 -50.99 -30.50 2.95
N ARG A 307 -50.66 -29.77 1.88
CA ARG A 307 -51.37 -29.87 0.60
C ARG A 307 -50.42 -30.31 -0.48
N VAL A 308 -50.64 -31.51 -1.01
CA VAL A 308 -49.94 -32.04 -2.18
C VAL A 308 -50.82 -31.78 -3.41
N LEU A 309 -50.36 -30.92 -4.32
CA LEU A 309 -51.09 -30.60 -5.55
C LEU A 309 -50.86 -31.62 -6.67
N GLY A 310 -49.79 -32.40 -6.56
CA GLY A 310 -49.42 -33.46 -7.51
C GLY A 310 -49.70 -34.87 -7.00
N LYS A 311 -48.97 -35.84 -7.55
CA LYS A 311 -49.05 -37.25 -7.15
C LYS A 311 -48.14 -37.52 -5.95
N LEU A 312 -48.70 -38.13 -4.90
CA LEU A 312 -47.93 -38.76 -3.82
C LEU A 312 -47.75 -40.24 -4.16
N SER A 313 -46.50 -40.69 -4.33
CA SER A 313 -46.15 -42.10 -4.54
C SER A 313 -45.37 -42.60 -3.33
N ALA A 314 -45.90 -43.60 -2.63
CA ALA A 314 -45.28 -44.17 -1.44
C ALA A 314 -45.55 -45.68 -1.38
N ASN A 315 -44.54 -46.46 -0.98
CA ASN A 315 -44.67 -47.92 -0.82
C ASN A 315 -45.46 -48.29 0.43
N GLN A 316 -45.32 -47.51 1.49
CA GLN A 316 -46.00 -47.70 2.78
C GLN A 316 -46.51 -46.36 3.30
N ILE A 317 -47.75 -46.36 3.78
CA ILE A 317 -48.40 -45.22 4.43
C ILE A 317 -49.08 -45.78 5.67
N GLU A 318 -48.70 -45.28 6.83
CA GLU A 318 -49.34 -45.62 8.11
C GLU A 318 -50.42 -44.55 8.41
N GLY A 319 -51.66 -45.01 8.61
CA GLY A 319 -52.83 -44.15 8.82
C GLY A 319 -53.88 -44.24 7.71
N ASP A 320 -54.98 -43.51 7.88
CA ASP A 320 -56.13 -43.56 6.97
C ASP A 320 -56.02 -42.57 5.82
N LEU A 321 -56.25 -43.06 4.60
CA LEU A 321 -56.50 -42.25 3.42
C LEU A 321 -57.96 -42.41 3.02
N VAL A 322 -58.75 -41.35 3.24
CA VAL A 322 -60.17 -41.32 2.87
C VAL A 322 -60.44 -40.31 1.78
N LYS A 323 -61.26 -40.69 0.80
CA LYS A 323 -61.86 -39.76 -0.16
C LYS A 323 -63.37 -39.77 0.05
N THR A 324 -63.92 -38.61 0.38
CA THR A 324 -65.34 -38.47 0.71
C THR A 324 -66.03 -37.55 -0.27
N VAL A 325 -67.24 -37.92 -0.69
CA VAL A 325 -68.15 -37.06 -1.43
C VAL A 325 -69.50 -37.02 -0.73
N GLY A 326 -70.06 -35.83 -0.56
CA GLY A 326 -71.40 -35.61 0.01
C GLY A 326 -72.28 -34.88 -1.01
N LYS A 327 -73.53 -35.32 -1.18
CA LYS A 327 -74.49 -34.65 -2.06
C LYS A 327 -75.93 -34.79 -1.56
N PRO A 328 -76.72 -33.70 -1.54
CA PRO A 328 -78.14 -33.78 -1.23
C PRO A 328 -78.91 -34.49 -2.35
N PHE A 329 -79.94 -35.24 -1.99
CA PHE A 329 -80.83 -35.87 -2.97
C PHE A 329 -81.60 -34.82 -3.77
N PRO A 330 -81.81 -35.04 -5.09
CA PRO A 330 -82.66 -34.17 -5.90
C PRO A 330 -84.08 -34.11 -5.32
N ARG A 331 -84.70 -32.95 -5.44
CA ARG A 331 -86.07 -32.69 -5.01
C ARG A 331 -86.87 -32.23 -6.23
N ASP A 332 -88.12 -32.70 -6.35
CA ASP A 332 -88.96 -32.30 -7.48
C ASP A 332 -89.25 -30.78 -7.39
N SER A 333 -88.91 -30.04 -8.44
CA SER A 333 -89.10 -28.59 -8.49
C SER A 333 -90.57 -28.20 -8.71
N ARG A 334 -91.39 -29.12 -9.22
CA ARG A 334 -92.82 -28.92 -9.50
C ARG A 334 -93.71 -29.23 -8.29
N ALA A 335 -93.11 -29.79 -7.24
CA ALA A 335 -93.76 -30.15 -6.00
C ALA A 335 -93.90 -28.95 -5.05
N PRO A 336 -95.10 -28.65 -4.52
CA PRO A 336 -95.31 -27.58 -3.54
C PRO A 336 -94.39 -27.69 -2.31
N GLU A 337 -94.10 -28.91 -1.85
CA GLU A 337 -93.24 -29.19 -0.68
C GLU A 337 -91.85 -29.73 -1.05
N ARG A 338 -91.46 -29.67 -2.34
CA ARG A 338 -90.14 -30.12 -2.86
C ARG A 338 -89.71 -31.48 -2.29
N TRP A 339 -90.55 -32.50 -2.42
CA TRP A 339 -90.23 -33.83 -1.91
C TRP A 339 -89.02 -34.46 -2.65
N PRO A 340 -88.27 -35.35 -1.98
CA PRO A 340 -87.17 -36.08 -2.59
C PRO A 340 -87.63 -36.90 -3.80
N SER A 341 -87.03 -36.63 -4.95
CA SER A 341 -87.33 -37.34 -6.20
C SER A 341 -86.17 -37.17 -7.16
N GLY A 342 -85.53 -38.28 -7.53
CA GLY A 342 -84.44 -38.31 -8.49
C GLY A 342 -83.36 -39.32 -8.13
N THR A 343 -82.28 -39.33 -8.91
CA THR A 343 -81.18 -40.29 -8.75
C THR A 343 -79.85 -39.56 -8.56
N ILE A 344 -79.05 -40.01 -7.59
CA ILE A 344 -77.62 -39.67 -7.50
C ILE A 344 -76.83 -40.86 -8.04
N THR A 345 -75.98 -40.61 -9.03
CA THR A 345 -75.02 -41.58 -9.54
C THR A 345 -73.64 -41.26 -8.99
N VAL A 346 -73.04 -42.19 -8.27
CA VAL A 346 -71.67 -42.12 -7.77
C VAL A 346 -70.81 -43.03 -8.63
N ARG A 347 -69.80 -42.45 -9.28
CA ARG A 347 -68.83 -43.19 -10.10
C ARG A 347 -67.49 -43.17 -9.41
N VAL A 348 -66.99 -44.35 -9.05
CA VAL A 348 -65.66 -44.55 -8.47
C VAL A 348 -64.76 -45.09 -9.56
N TYR A 349 -63.69 -44.35 -9.84
CA TYR A 349 -62.65 -44.70 -10.80
C TYR A 349 -61.42 -45.13 -10.01
N ASP A 350 -60.94 -46.35 -10.20
CA ASP A 350 -59.77 -46.86 -9.49
C ASP A 350 -58.90 -47.73 -10.40
N ASP A 351 -57.66 -47.31 -10.55
CA ASP A 351 -56.60 -47.94 -11.34
C ASP A 351 -55.48 -48.51 -10.44
N GLN A 352 -55.71 -48.55 -9.13
CA GLN A 352 -54.70 -48.92 -8.14
C GLN A 352 -54.64 -50.45 -7.89
N PRO A 353 -53.47 -51.00 -7.51
CA PRO A 353 -53.24 -52.44 -7.37
C PRO A 353 -53.69 -53.02 -6.02
N PHE A 354 -54.63 -52.39 -5.33
CA PHE A 354 -55.12 -52.84 -4.03
C PHE A 354 -56.63 -52.61 -3.89
N ASP A 355 -57.26 -53.45 -3.09
CA ASP A 355 -58.70 -53.39 -2.87
C ASP A 355 -59.14 -52.09 -2.18
N ARG A 356 -60.34 -51.63 -2.50
CA ARG A 356 -61.03 -50.52 -1.84
C ARG A 356 -62.26 -51.01 -1.09
N GLN A 357 -62.61 -50.23 -0.09
CA GLN A 357 -63.87 -50.32 0.60
C GLN A 357 -64.64 -49.01 0.41
N ILE A 358 -65.85 -49.11 -0.11
CA ILE A 358 -66.78 -48.00 -0.24
C ILE A 358 -67.79 -48.12 0.90
N VAL A 359 -67.75 -47.14 1.79
CA VAL A 359 -68.66 -47.05 2.94
C VAL A 359 -69.73 -46.02 2.62
N ILE A 360 -70.98 -46.43 2.80
CA ILE A 360 -72.17 -45.58 2.77
C ILE A 360 -72.65 -45.44 4.22
N PRO A 361 -72.33 -44.31 4.88
CA PRO A 361 -72.91 -43.95 6.15
C PRO A 361 -74.44 -43.88 6.07
N ALA A 362 -75.10 -43.87 7.22
CA ALA A 362 -76.55 -43.96 7.33
C ALA A 362 -77.29 -42.93 6.43
N VAL A 363 -78.02 -43.44 5.43
CA VAL A 363 -79.00 -42.69 4.65
C VAL A 363 -80.36 -42.94 5.28
N ALA A 364 -80.83 -41.97 6.06
CA ALA A 364 -82.13 -42.05 6.71
C ALA A 364 -83.20 -41.48 5.79
N PHE A 365 -84.29 -42.22 5.59
CA PHE A 365 -85.42 -41.78 4.78
C PHE A 365 -86.75 -42.17 5.43
N ARG A 366 -87.74 -41.29 5.31
CA ARG A 366 -89.09 -41.51 5.82
C ARG A 366 -90.12 -40.83 4.95
N GLY A 367 -91.32 -41.40 4.96
CA GLY A 367 -92.51 -40.67 4.53
C GLY A 367 -93.04 -39.79 5.69
N ALA A 368 -94.32 -39.45 5.61
CA ALA A 368 -95.01 -38.77 6.70
C ALA A 368 -96.45 -39.22 6.81
N LYS A 369 -96.95 -39.26 8.05
CA LYS A 369 -98.36 -39.40 8.39
C LYS A 369 -98.95 -38.04 8.70
N HIS A 370 -100.10 -37.75 8.10
CA HIS A 370 -100.92 -36.57 8.38
C HIS A 370 -102.26 -37.01 8.94
N GLU A 371 -102.57 -36.58 10.15
CA GLU A 371 -103.82 -36.92 10.80
C GLU A 371 -104.94 -36.00 10.32
N ARG A 372 -106.06 -36.57 9.85
CA ARG A 372 -107.30 -35.84 9.62
C ARG A 372 -108.44 -36.50 10.38
N LYS A 373 -109.49 -35.71 10.69
CA LYS A 373 -110.66 -36.10 11.49
C LYS A 373 -111.27 -37.47 11.16
N ASN A 374 -111.29 -37.87 9.88
CA ASN A 374 -111.98 -39.09 9.44
C ASN A 374 -111.12 -40.08 8.65
N ASN A 375 -109.84 -39.77 8.34
CA ASN A 375 -108.92 -40.66 7.61
C ASN A 375 -107.46 -40.17 7.72
N ASN A 376 -106.52 -41.05 8.04
CA ASN A 376 -105.09 -40.72 8.02
C ASN A 376 -104.57 -40.70 6.57
N ILE A 377 -103.78 -39.68 6.24
CA ILE A 377 -103.14 -39.55 4.93
C ILE A 377 -101.65 -39.84 5.08
N TYR A 378 -101.08 -40.58 4.12
CA TYR A 378 -99.69 -40.98 4.16
C TYR A 378 -98.93 -40.49 2.92
N SER A 379 -97.68 -40.11 3.13
CA SER A 379 -96.71 -39.90 2.06
C SER A 379 -95.74 -41.06 2.08
N SER A 380 -95.42 -41.63 0.92
CA SER A 380 -94.42 -42.67 0.83
C SER A 380 -93.04 -42.09 0.51
N CYS A 381 -92.00 -42.79 0.96
CA CYS A 381 -90.63 -42.56 0.54
C CYS A 381 -89.98 -43.90 0.23
N ARG A 382 -89.47 -44.06 -0.99
CA ARG A 382 -88.76 -45.25 -1.44
C ARG A 382 -87.34 -44.90 -1.78
N LEU A 383 -86.40 -45.72 -1.30
CA LEU A 383 -85.00 -45.67 -1.68
C LEU A 383 -84.63 -46.97 -2.39
N ILE A 384 -84.06 -46.85 -3.59
CA ILE A 384 -83.48 -47.94 -4.37
C ILE A 384 -81.99 -47.68 -4.49
N VAL A 385 -81.16 -48.68 -4.18
CA VAL A 385 -79.72 -48.62 -4.37
C VAL A 385 -79.31 -49.72 -5.34
N LYS A 386 -78.56 -49.34 -6.39
CA LYS A 386 -78.01 -50.27 -7.37
C LYS A 386 -76.48 -50.23 -7.36
N LYS A 387 -75.84 -51.40 -7.47
CA LYS A 387 -74.41 -51.57 -7.72
C LYS A 387 -74.23 -52.14 -9.12
N ASN A 388 -73.58 -51.40 -10.01
CA ASN A 388 -73.35 -51.80 -11.40
C ASN A 388 -74.63 -52.29 -12.10
N GLY A 389 -75.74 -51.57 -11.88
CA GLY A 389 -77.06 -51.89 -12.43
C GLY A 389 -77.87 -52.94 -11.65
N ALA A 390 -77.23 -53.75 -10.79
CA ALA A 390 -77.92 -54.72 -9.94
C ALA A 390 -78.49 -54.06 -8.68
N GLU A 391 -79.76 -54.30 -8.38
CA GLU A 391 -80.42 -53.80 -7.17
C GLU A 391 -79.86 -54.50 -5.92
N ILE A 392 -79.35 -53.72 -4.97
CA ILE A 392 -78.81 -54.20 -3.69
C ILE A 392 -79.64 -53.75 -2.49
N TYR A 393 -80.54 -52.77 -2.67
CA TYR A 393 -81.47 -52.32 -1.66
C TYR A 393 -82.72 -51.72 -2.30
N ASN A 394 -83.89 -52.04 -1.75
CA ASN A 394 -85.16 -51.53 -2.21
C ASN A 394 -86.21 -51.62 -1.11
N ARG A 395 -86.52 -50.48 -0.50
CA ARG A 395 -87.52 -50.40 0.57
C ARG A 395 -88.34 -49.13 0.42
N THR A 396 -89.62 -49.25 0.77
CA THR A 396 -90.59 -48.16 0.84
C THR A 396 -91.05 -48.02 2.29
N THR A 397 -91.19 -46.79 2.75
CA THR A 397 -91.77 -46.47 4.06
C THR A 397 -92.85 -45.40 3.96
N LEU A 398 -93.76 -45.37 4.93
CA LEU A 398 -94.88 -44.42 5.02
C LEU A 398 -94.70 -43.45 6.19
N ASP A 399 -94.56 -43.93 7.42
CA ASP A 399 -94.46 -43.08 8.63
C ASP A 399 -93.22 -43.35 9.48
N ASN A 400 -92.62 -44.53 9.34
CA ASN A 400 -91.40 -44.90 10.04
C ASN A 400 -90.12 -44.45 9.32
N THR A 401 -89.07 -44.16 10.07
CA THR A 401 -87.73 -43.90 9.51
C THR A 401 -87.04 -45.22 9.20
N LEU A 402 -86.64 -45.41 7.95
CA LEU A 402 -85.75 -46.47 7.53
C LEU A 402 -84.34 -45.91 7.31
N ILE A 403 -83.34 -46.76 7.53
CA ILE A 403 -81.93 -46.42 7.37
C ILE A 403 -81.31 -47.40 6.38
N TYR A 404 -80.64 -46.87 5.36
CA TYR A 404 -79.71 -47.65 4.54
C TYR A 404 -78.28 -47.36 4.95
N THR A 405 -77.50 -48.41 5.17
CA THR A 405 -76.04 -48.35 5.26
C THR A 405 -75.47 -49.46 4.39
N GLY A 406 -74.26 -49.26 3.88
CA GLY A 406 -73.62 -50.25 3.03
C GLY A 406 -72.12 -50.20 3.16
N VAL A 407 -71.51 -51.38 3.18
CA VAL A 407 -70.06 -51.55 2.98
C VAL A 407 -69.90 -52.37 1.71
N ILE A 408 -69.29 -51.77 0.70
CA ILE A 408 -69.18 -52.35 -0.63
C ILE A 408 -67.70 -52.48 -0.96
N ASP A 409 -67.25 -53.72 -1.09
CA ASP A 409 -65.90 -54.00 -1.56
C ASP A 409 -65.78 -53.77 -3.07
N MET A 410 -64.67 -53.15 -3.44
CA MET A 410 -64.22 -52.94 -4.82
C MET A 410 -62.80 -53.48 -4.93
N PRO A 411 -62.60 -54.70 -5.47
CA PRO A 411 -61.27 -55.29 -5.59
C PRO A 411 -60.32 -54.49 -6.49
N ALA A 412 -59.02 -54.74 -6.36
CA ALA A 412 -57.98 -54.14 -7.18
C ALA A 412 -58.24 -54.36 -8.68
N GLY A 413 -57.96 -53.34 -9.50
CA GLY A 413 -57.99 -53.46 -10.96
C GLY A 413 -59.39 -53.44 -11.61
N HIS A 414 -60.48 -53.20 -10.87
CA HIS A 414 -61.83 -53.17 -11.45
C HIS A 414 -62.18 -51.90 -12.25
N GLY A 415 -61.27 -50.92 -12.38
CA GLY A 415 -61.38 -49.76 -13.29
C GLY A 415 -62.47 -48.74 -12.91
N HIS A 416 -63.73 -49.19 -12.85
CA HIS A 416 -64.92 -48.37 -12.61
C HIS A 416 -65.98 -49.13 -11.78
N MET A 417 -66.53 -48.47 -10.76
CA MET A 417 -67.74 -48.91 -10.06
C MET A 417 -68.80 -47.81 -10.09
N THR A 418 -70.06 -48.19 -10.33
CA THR A 418 -71.18 -47.26 -10.32
C THR A 418 -72.19 -47.65 -9.24
N LEU A 419 -72.51 -46.70 -8.36
CA LEU A 419 -73.60 -46.80 -7.40
C LEU A 419 -74.69 -45.80 -7.77
N GLU A 420 -75.93 -46.26 -7.86
CA GLU A 420 -77.09 -45.40 -8.13
C GLU A 420 -78.03 -45.42 -6.95
N PHE A 421 -78.36 -44.23 -6.44
CA PHE A 421 -79.28 -44.02 -5.33
C PHE A 421 -80.48 -43.28 -5.86
N SER A 422 -81.58 -43.99 -6.08
CA SER A 422 -82.83 -43.44 -6.59
C SER A 422 -83.81 -43.28 -5.43
N VAL A 423 -84.26 -42.05 -5.19
CA VAL A 423 -85.32 -41.75 -4.25
C VAL A 423 -86.58 -41.35 -5.01
N SER A 424 -87.72 -41.83 -4.56
CA SER A 424 -89.02 -41.40 -5.07
C SER A 424 -90.01 -41.32 -3.93
N ALA A 425 -90.77 -40.23 -3.90
CA ALA A 425 -91.90 -40.05 -3.01
C ALA A 425 -93.18 -39.93 -3.83
N TRP A 426 -94.23 -40.62 -3.39
CA TRP A 426 -95.56 -40.50 -4.00
C TRP A 426 -96.64 -40.50 -2.94
N LEU A 427 -97.80 -40.00 -3.36
CA LEU A 427 -98.96 -39.86 -2.53
C LEU A 427 -99.64 -41.20 -2.26
N VAL A 428 -100.09 -41.37 -1.01
CA VAL A 428 -101.10 -42.34 -0.62
C VAL A 428 -102.29 -41.58 0.03
N ASN A 429 -103.51 -41.75 -0.50
CA ASN A 429 -104.76 -41.18 0.05
C ASN A 429 -105.01 -39.64 -0.09
N GLY A 430 -104.63 -38.99 -1.21
CA GLY A 430 -105.24 -37.69 -1.60
C GLY A 430 -104.63 -36.34 -1.11
N TRP A 431 -103.31 -36.21 -0.91
CA TRP A 431 -102.57 -35.02 -0.41
C TRP A 431 -101.27 -34.76 -1.19
N TYR A 432 -100.44 -33.79 -0.82
CA TYR A 432 -99.11 -33.61 -1.43
C TYR A 432 -98.06 -34.50 -0.72
N PRO A 433 -97.14 -35.17 -1.45
CA PRO A 433 -96.09 -35.97 -0.82
C PRO A 433 -95.18 -35.15 0.09
N THR A 434 -95.01 -35.63 1.32
CA THR A 434 -94.13 -35.05 2.33
C THR A 434 -93.20 -36.16 2.81
N ALA A 435 -91.99 -36.17 2.26
CA ALA A 435 -90.99 -37.19 2.54
C ALA A 435 -89.67 -36.51 2.84
N SER A 436 -88.87 -37.13 3.70
CA SER A 436 -87.52 -36.66 3.98
C SER A 436 -86.50 -37.76 3.72
N ILE A 437 -85.32 -37.33 3.29
CA ILE A 437 -84.14 -38.15 3.14
C ILE A 437 -82.92 -37.30 3.53
N SER A 438 -81.97 -37.90 4.23
CA SER A 438 -80.69 -37.27 4.53
C SER A 438 -79.81 -37.19 3.28
N ASP A 439 -78.78 -36.35 3.32
CA ASP A 439 -77.80 -36.28 2.24
C ASP A 439 -77.07 -37.61 2.08
N LEU A 440 -76.69 -37.92 0.84
CA LEU A 440 -75.84 -39.06 0.55
C LEU A 440 -74.39 -38.70 0.86
N LEU A 441 -73.76 -39.45 1.75
CA LEU A 441 -72.32 -39.44 1.96
C LEU A 441 -71.75 -40.75 1.42
N VAL A 442 -70.66 -40.68 0.64
CA VAL A 442 -69.92 -41.85 0.18
C VAL A 442 -68.46 -41.65 0.53
N VAL A 443 -67.91 -42.61 1.26
CA VAL A 443 -66.50 -42.64 1.66
C VAL A 443 -65.84 -43.79 0.91
N VAL A 444 -64.74 -43.51 0.22
CA VAL A 444 -63.90 -44.53 -0.42
C VAL A 444 -62.55 -44.55 0.29
N MET A 445 -62.15 -45.73 0.73
CA MET A 445 -60.90 -45.96 1.44
C MET A 445 -60.23 -47.24 0.94
N LYS A 446 -58.94 -47.41 1.27
CA LYS A 446 -58.23 -48.67 1.03
C LYS A 446 -58.82 -49.78 1.92
N LYS A 447 -59.07 -50.96 1.35
CA LYS A 447 -59.50 -52.15 2.11
C LYS A 447 -58.26 -52.72 2.81
N ALA A 448 -58.34 -52.87 4.12
CA ALA A 448 -57.25 -53.21 5.04
C ALA A 448 -56.17 -52.10 5.19
N THR A 449 -56.35 -51.26 6.22
CA THR A 449 -55.26 -50.48 6.80
C THR A 449 -54.54 -51.39 7.80
N ALA A 450 -53.39 -51.95 7.41
CA ALA A 450 -52.51 -52.62 8.38
C ALA A 450 -52.09 -51.58 9.45
N GLY A 451 -52.05 -51.99 10.72
CA GLY A 451 -51.57 -51.15 11.82
C GLY A 451 -52.64 -50.40 12.62
N ILE A 452 -53.93 -50.51 12.28
CA ILE A 452 -55.01 -49.96 13.13
C ILE A 452 -55.42 -51.01 14.16
N THR A 453 -55.20 -50.69 15.44
CA THR A 453 -55.70 -51.48 16.57
C THR A 453 -56.81 -50.68 17.25
N ILE A 454 -57.97 -51.30 17.45
CA ILE A 454 -59.08 -50.72 18.21
C ILE A 454 -59.14 -51.50 19.53
N SER A 455 -58.99 -50.81 20.65
CA SER A 455 -59.14 -51.38 22.00
C SER A 455 -60.57 -51.38 22.48
#